data_AF-A0A7S2PAI6-F1
#
_entry.id   AF-A0A7S2PAI6-F1
#
_cell.length_a   1.000
_cell.length_b   1.000
_cell.length_c   1.000
_cell.angle_alpha   90.00
_cell.angle_beta   90.00
_cell.angle_gamma   90.00
#
_symmetry.space_group_name_H-M   'P 1'
#
loop_
_entity.id
_entity.type
_entity.pdbx_description
1 polymer ?
#
loop_
_entity_poly.entity_id
_entity_poly.type
_entity_poly.pdbx_seq_one_letter_code
_entity_poly.pdbx_strand_id
1 'polypeptide(L)'
;VMNLNPFFVLEDGPDNNRSKDQCGRAASLTFSAIKFASSLKKETIVPDAFRGKPLCMDQFRALFGASRLPKIGERDAVEVDPESSHVVVLQNNQMYFFQALGVDGSVCVNEQDILEILAAIKTDATKLPPDITSRNSLGVLTTLPRKEWAAARNLLVSTSQHNETAFEVIDGALFVLVIDDVKPKDIHEAAANMLHGTYDLRSRDDLIDYQAGSCC
;
A
#
# COMPACT_ATOMS: atom_id res chain seq x y z
N VAL A 1 1.37 3.69 15.41
CA VAL A 1 1.28 4.39 14.10
C VAL A 1 1.70 5.86 14.17
N MET A 2 1.09 6.70 15.02
CA MET A 2 1.26 8.17 14.96
C MET A 2 2.66 8.75 15.20
N ASN A 3 3.62 7.98 15.72
CA ASN A 3 4.87 8.56 16.22
C ASN A 3 5.89 8.92 15.13
N LEU A 4 5.82 8.32 13.94
CA LEU A 4 6.91 8.40 12.96
C LEU A 4 6.48 8.46 11.48
N ASN A 5 5.27 8.00 11.12
CA ASN A 5 4.86 7.92 9.72
C ASN A 5 4.17 9.21 9.28
N PRO A 6 4.78 10.03 8.39
CA PRO A 6 4.11 11.19 7.82
C PRO A 6 3.19 10.78 6.67
N PHE A 7 2.33 11.70 6.23
CA PHE A 7 1.51 11.55 5.04
C PHE A 7 1.53 12.84 4.22
N PHE A 8 1.14 12.72 2.95
CA PHE A 8 0.90 13.86 2.05
C PHE A 8 -0.52 13.75 1.51
N VAL A 9 -1.22 14.89 1.42
CA VAL A 9 -2.49 14.99 0.70
C VAL A 9 -2.21 15.61 -0.65
N LEU A 10 -2.50 14.87 -1.71
CA LEU A 10 -2.31 15.35 -3.07
C LEU A 10 -3.54 16.14 -3.54
N GLU A 11 -3.29 17.24 -4.24
CA GLU A 11 -4.35 18.01 -4.90
C GLU A 11 -5.08 17.18 -5.96
N ASP A 12 -6.31 17.58 -6.27
CA ASP A 12 -7.08 16.96 -7.33
C ASP A 12 -6.42 17.22 -8.70
N GLY A 13 -6.52 16.21 -9.57
CA GLY A 13 -6.00 16.32 -10.93
C GLY A 13 -6.72 17.41 -11.72
N PRO A 14 -6.07 18.01 -12.74
CA PRO A 14 -6.63 19.10 -13.53
C PRO A 14 -7.89 18.71 -14.32
N ASP A 15 -8.08 17.41 -14.58
CA ASP A 15 -9.31 16.87 -15.17
C ASP A 15 -10.32 16.53 -14.06
N ASN A 16 -11.34 17.37 -13.91
CA ASN A 16 -12.41 17.24 -12.92
C ASN A 16 -13.23 15.95 -13.02
N ASN A 17 -13.29 15.30 -14.18
CA ASN A 17 -14.05 14.07 -14.36
C ASN A 17 -13.22 12.85 -13.97
N ARG A 18 -11.95 12.80 -14.39
CA ARG A 18 -11.02 11.72 -14.02
C ARG A 18 -10.60 11.78 -12.54
N SER A 19 -10.48 12.98 -11.97
CA SER A 19 -10.13 13.15 -10.56
C SER A 19 -11.19 12.66 -9.59
N LYS A 20 -12.47 12.63 -10.02
CA LYS A 20 -13.60 12.15 -9.22
C LYS A 20 -13.81 10.64 -9.28
N ASP A 21 -13.29 9.98 -10.32
CA ASP A 21 -13.30 8.53 -10.38
C ASP A 21 -12.13 7.95 -9.57
N GLN A 22 -12.45 7.25 -8.50
CA GLN A 22 -11.45 6.65 -7.61
C GLN A 22 -10.54 5.67 -8.37
N CYS A 23 -11.12 4.79 -9.19
CA CYS A 23 -10.34 3.78 -9.90
C CYS A 23 -9.49 4.40 -11.00
N GLY A 24 -10.04 5.35 -11.78
CA GLY A 24 -9.31 6.10 -12.79
C GLY A 24 -8.13 6.89 -12.20
N ARG A 25 -8.35 7.63 -11.11
CA ARG A 25 -7.27 8.36 -10.42
C ARG A 25 -6.22 7.40 -9.85
N ALA A 26 -6.64 6.32 -9.20
CA ALA A 26 -5.74 5.31 -8.66
C ALA A 26 -4.88 4.66 -9.76
N ALA A 27 -5.48 4.33 -10.90
CA ALA A 27 -4.77 3.76 -12.04
C ALA A 27 -3.71 4.72 -12.59
N SER A 28 -4.05 6.00 -12.76
CA SER A 28 -3.12 7.02 -13.27
C SER A 28 -1.93 7.28 -12.33
N LEU A 29 -2.19 7.37 -11.03
CA LEU A 29 -1.15 7.53 -10.00
C LEU A 29 -0.26 6.29 -9.93
N THR A 30 -0.86 5.10 -9.91
CA THR A 30 -0.16 3.81 -9.87
C THR A 30 0.73 3.64 -11.10
N PHE A 31 0.21 3.94 -12.29
CA PHE A 31 0.99 3.88 -13.53
C PHE A 31 2.18 4.84 -13.50
N SER A 32 1.97 6.06 -12.98
CA SER A 32 3.05 7.04 -12.83
C SER A 32 4.11 6.61 -11.83
N ALA A 33 3.71 6.02 -10.70
CA ALA A 33 4.62 5.45 -9.71
C ALA A 33 5.41 4.25 -10.28
N ILE A 34 4.76 3.36 -11.05
CA ILE A 34 5.43 2.22 -11.72
C ILE A 34 6.48 2.71 -12.72
N LYS A 35 6.16 3.73 -13.54
CA LYS A 35 7.14 4.34 -14.46
C LYS A 35 8.34 4.94 -13.71
N PHE A 36 8.08 5.58 -12.57
CA PHE A 36 9.13 6.15 -11.74
C PHE A 36 10.00 5.04 -11.11
N ALA A 37 9.40 3.97 -10.59
CA ALA A 37 10.11 2.79 -10.09
C ALA A 37 10.98 2.14 -11.18
N SER A 38 10.44 1.96 -12.40
CA SER A 38 11.19 1.45 -13.55
C SER A 38 12.39 2.36 -13.90
N SER A 39 12.18 3.68 -13.92
CA SER A 39 13.25 4.66 -14.21
C SER A 39 14.33 4.66 -13.14
N LEU A 40 13.95 4.47 -11.87
CA LEU A 40 14.89 4.36 -10.76
C LEU A 40 15.72 3.08 -10.86
N LYS A 41 15.09 1.93 -11.13
CA LYS A 41 15.79 0.65 -11.32
C LYS A 41 16.78 0.69 -12.50
N LYS A 42 16.43 1.41 -13.56
CA LYS A 42 17.28 1.58 -14.75
C LYS A 42 18.31 2.71 -14.60
N GLU A 43 18.35 3.38 -13.44
CA GLU A 43 19.21 4.53 -13.16
C GLU A 43 19.13 5.65 -14.22
N THR A 44 17.94 5.86 -14.82
CA THR A 44 17.72 6.88 -15.86
C THR A 44 17.21 8.21 -15.32
N ILE A 45 16.99 8.31 -14.01
CA ILE A 45 16.53 9.54 -13.36
C ILE A 45 17.68 10.56 -13.29
N VAL A 46 17.39 11.80 -13.63
CA VAL A 46 18.36 12.89 -13.51
C VAL A 46 18.64 13.15 -12.02
N PRO A 47 19.92 13.20 -11.58
CA PRO A 47 20.24 13.49 -10.18
C PRO A 47 19.69 14.83 -9.73
N ASP A 48 19.09 14.86 -8.53
CA ASP A 48 18.60 16.10 -7.95
C ASP A 48 19.76 17.05 -7.63
N ALA A 49 19.53 18.34 -7.79
CA ALA A 49 20.52 19.36 -7.48
C ALA A 49 19.91 20.52 -6.67
N PHE A 50 20.64 20.96 -5.65
CA PHE A 50 20.29 22.15 -4.88
C PHE A 50 21.34 23.23 -5.09
N ARG A 51 20.91 24.39 -5.62
CA ARG A 51 21.79 25.52 -5.96
C ARG A 51 22.98 25.10 -6.85
N GLY A 52 22.71 24.26 -7.85
CA GLY A 52 23.71 23.76 -8.80
C GLY A 52 24.65 22.68 -8.27
N LYS A 53 24.45 22.18 -7.03
CA LYS A 53 25.22 21.06 -6.47
C LYS A 53 24.37 19.79 -6.47
N PRO A 54 24.89 18.66 -7.00
CA PRO A 54 24.16 17.40 -6.97
C PRO A 54 23.95 16.92 -5.53
N LEU A 55 22.80 16.33 -5.26
CA LEU A 55 22.44 15.69 -4.00
C LEU A 55 22.66 14.17 -4.10
N CYS A 56 22.85 13.54 -2.94
CA CYS A 56 22.91 12.08 -2.86
C CYS A 56 21.52 11.49 -3.11
N MET A 57 21.42 10.52 -4.03
CA MET A 57 20.17 9.84 -4.39
C MET A 57 20.02 8.46 -3.73
N ASP A 58 20.93 8.06 -2.83
CA ASP A 58 20.96 6.70 -2.26
C ASP A 58 19.65 6.33 -1.52
N GLN A 59 19.01 7.33 -0.88
CA GLN A 59 17.73 7.13 -0.20
C GLN A 59 16.59 6.72 -1.14
N PHE A 60 16.69 7.04 -2.43
CA PHE A 60 15.65 6.69 -3.41
C PHE A 60 15.52 5.18 -3.58
N ARG A 61 16.60 4.41 -3.32
CA ARG A 61 16.59 2.95 -3.39
C ARG A 61 15.55 2.31 -2.48
N ALA A 62 15.21 2.96 -1.37
CA ALA A 62 14.22 2.48 -0.43
C ALA A 62 12.80 3.03 -0.69
N LEU A 63 12.56 3.75 -1.80
CA LEU A 63 11.22 4.22 -2.16
C LEU A 63 10.31 3.11 -2.70
N PHE A 64 10.90 2.10 -3.33
CA PHE A 64 10.18 0.97 -3.91
C PHE A 64 10.83 -0.35 -3.56
N GLY A 65 10.02 -1.41 -3.44
CA GLY A 65 10.53 -2.74 -3.13
C GLY A 65 11.13 -2.82 -1.74
N ALA A 66 10.65 -1.98 -0.82
CA ALA A 66 11.23 -1.85 0.51
C ALA A 66 10.18 -2.09 1.59
N SER A 67 10.52 -2.94 2.56
CA SER A 67 9.70 -3.22 3.73
C SER A 67 10.53 -3.12 5.02
N ARG A 68 9.87 -2.75 6.12
CA ARG A 68 10.50 -2.68 7.44
C ARG A 68 10.13 -3.93 8.25
N LEU A 69 11.02 -4.90 8.23
CA LEU A 69 10.81 -6.18 8.91
C LEU A 69 11.04 -6.06 10.43
N PRO A 70 10.06 -6.47 11.26
CA PRO A 70 10.23 -6.52 12.70
C PRO A 70 11.15 -7.70 13.10
N LYS A 71 12.12 -7.47 14.00
CA LYS A 71 13.04 -8.51 14.48
C LYS A 71 12.91 -8.75 15.99
N ILE A 72 12.89 -10.02 16.41
CA ILE A 72 12.86 -10.37 17.83
C ILE A 72 14.25 -10.13 18.43
N GLY A 73 14.33 -9.33 19.49
CA GLY A 73 15.57 -9.10 20.23
C GLY A 73 16.56 -8.12 19.57
N GLU A 74 16.24 -7.62 18.37
CA GLU A 74 17.07 -6.70 17.60
C GLU A 74 16.30 -5.47 17.16
N ARG A 75 16.99 -4.50 16.54
CA ARG A 75 16.30 -3.42 15.83
C ARG A 75 15.77 -3.93 14.51
N ASP A 76 14.61 -3.42 14.12
CA ASP A 76 14.05 -3.66 12.80
C ASP A 76 15.03 -3.29 11.69
N ALA A 77 14.95 -4.02 10.58
CA ALA A 77 15.71 -3.73 9.37
C ALA A 77 14.77 -3.19 8.29
N VAL A 78 15.25 -2.22 7.52
CA VAL A 78 14.67 -1.90 6.22
C VAL A 78 15.35 -2.82 5.22
N GLU A 79 14.57 -3.69 4.61
CA GLU A 79 15.04 -4.61 3.58
C GLU A 79 14.51 -4.12 2.24
N VAL A 80 15.39 -4.07 1.25
CA VAL A 80 15.08 -3.64 -0.12
C VAL A 80 15.30 -4.84 -1.02
N ASP A 81 14.26 -5.27 -1.70
CA ASP A 81 14.28 -6.34 -2.68
C ASP A 81 14.55 -5.75 -4.08
N PRO A 82 15.73 -6.00 -4.67
CA PRO A 82 16.08 -5.49 -6.00
C PRO A 82 15.25 -6.14 -7.11
N GLU A 83 14.58 -7.27 -6.86
CA GLU A 83 13.77 -8.01 -7.83
C GLU A 83 12.27 -7.66 -7.74
N SER A 84 11.86 -6.81 -6.80
CA SER A 84 10.46 -6.39 -6.63
C SER A 84 9.86 -5.87 -7.93
N SER A 85 8.74 -6.41 -8.35
CA SER A 85 8.22 -6.16 -9.70
C SER A 85 6.69 -6.14 -9.78
N HIS A 86 6.00 -6.39 -8.67
CA HIS A 86 4.55 -6.34 -8.55
C HIS A 86 4.09 -5.21 -7.63
N VAL A 87 2.81 -4.88 -7.74
CA VAL A 87 2.12 -3.94 -6.84
C VAL A 87 1.10 -4.74 -6.03
N VAL A 88 1.05 -4.49 -4.73
CA VAL A 88 0.01 -5.04 -3.85
C VAL A 88 -1.13 -4.03 -3.75
N VAL A 89 -2.37 -4.51 -3.82
CA VAL A 89 -3.58 -3.71 -3.68
C VAL A 89 -4.34 -4.18 -2.46
N LEU A 90 -4.62 -3.27 -1.54
CA LEU A 90 -5.48 -3.49 -0.39
C LEU A 90 -6.86 -2.87 -0.66
N GLN A 91 -7.90 -3.70 -0.65
CA GLN A 91 -9.29 -3.29 -0.83
C GLN A 91 -10.15 -4.02 0.20
N ASN A 92 -10.90 -3.28 1.03
CA ASN A 92 -11.77 -3.86 2.07
C ASN A 92 -11.04 -4.91 2.95
N ASN A 93 -9.82 -4.60 3.41
CA ASN A 93 -8.96 -5.50 4.19
C ASN A 93 -8.55 -6.81 3.49
N GLN A 94 -8.76 -6.93 2.18
CA GLN A 94 -8.32 -8.04 1.34
C GLN A 94 -7.14 -7.62 0.49
N MET A 95 -6.16 -8.52 0.34
CA MET A 95 -4.91 -8.26 -0.37
C MET A 95 -4.92 -8.96 -1.72
N TYR A 96 -4.58 -8.21 -2.75
CA TYR A 96 -4.42 -8.65 -4.12
C TYR A 96 -3.06 -8.17 -4.63
N PHE A 97 -2.57 -8.73 -5.73
CA PHE A 97 -1.38 -8.20 -6.38
C PHE A 97 -1.43 -8.42 -7.88
N PHE A 98 -0.68 -7.62 -8.62
CA PHE A 98 -0.48 -7.80 -10.05
C PHE A 98 0.95 -7.46 -10.45
N GLN A 99 1.44 -8.12 -11.50
CA GLN A 99 2.75 -7.86 -12.07
C GLN A 99 2.77 -6.48 -12.75
N ALA A 100 3.74 -5.64 -12.39
CA ALA A 100 3.85 -4.27 -12.89
C ALA A 100 5.09 -4.03 -13.76
N LEU A 101 6.19 -4.74 -13.47
CA LEU A 101 7.44 -4.68 -14.23
C LEU A 101 7.78 -6.04 -14.83
N GLY A 102 8.41 -6.06 -16.01
CA GLY A 102 9.03 -7.24 -16.57
C GLY A 102 10.34 -7.61 -15.86
N VAL A 103 10.92 -8.75 -16.25
CA VAL A 103 12.20 -9.25 -15.71
C VAL A 103 13.36 -8.27 -15.94
N ASP A 104 13.29 -7.46 -16.99
CA ASP A 104 14.27 -6.42 -17.31
C ASP A 104 14.00 -5.07 -16.60
N GLY A 105 13.02 -5.05 -15.68
CA GLY A 105 12.56 -3.84 -15.00
C GLY A 105 11.80 -2.87 -15.91
N SER A 106 11.42 -3.26 -17.14
CA SER A 106 10.53 -2.45 -17.99
C SER A 106 9.10 -2.48 -17.48
N VAL A 107 8.33 -1.43 -17.75
CA VAL A 107 6.90 -1.40 -17.41
C VAL A 107 6.14 -2.36 -18.33
N CYS A 108 5.43 -3.34 -17.77
CA CYS A 108 4.70 -4.36 -18.53
C CYS A 108 3.17 -4.21 -18.50
N VAL A 109 2.67 -3.14 -17.88
CA VAL A 109 1.24 -2.79 -17.81
C VAL A 109 1.05 -1.35 -18.28
N ASN A 110 -0.11 -1.06 -18.88
CA ASN A 110 -0.52 0.31 -19.18
C ASN A 110 -1.62 0.78 -18.20
N GLU A 111 -1.99 2.07 -18.28
CA GLU A 111 -3.00 2.66 -17.39
C GLU A 111 -4.39 2.00 -17.52
N GLN A 112 -4.77 1.56 -18.71
CA GLN A 112 -6.03 0.86 -18.96
C GLN A 112 -6.02 -0.54 -18.33
N ASP A 113 -4.91 -1.28 -18.44
CA ASP A 113 -4.75 -2.59 -17.79
C ASP A 113 -4.95 -2.47 -16.27
N ILE A 114 -4.31 -1.46 -15.66
CA ILE A 114 -4.42 -1.21 -14.22
C ILE A 114 -5.87 -0.87 -13.87
N LEU A 115 -6.55 -0.01 -14.63
CA LEU A 115 -7.94 0.34 -14.38
C LEU A 115 -8.86 -0.90 -14.37
N GLU A 116 -8.69 -1.81 -15.33
CA GLU A 116 -9.44 -3.06 -15.42
C GLU A 116 -9.14 -3.99 -14.24
N ILE A 117 -7.87 -4.12 -13.84
CA ILE A 117 -7.45 -4.86 -12.65
C ILE A 117 -8.11 -4.29 -11.39
N LEU A 118 -8.08 -2.97 -11.20
CA LEU A 118 -8.68 -2.31 -10.03
C LEU A 118 -10.20 -2.49 -10.00
N ALA A 119 -10.87 -2.42 -11.16
CA ALA A 119 -12.30 -2.68 -11.26
C ALA A 119 -12.65 -4.14 -10.91
N ALA A 120 -11.84 -5.10 -11.37
CA ALA A 120 -12.00 -6.51 -11.05
C ALA A 120 -11.79 -6.78 -9.55
N ILE A 121 -10.73 -6.21 -8.95
CA ILE A 121 -10.45 -6.31 -7.52
C ILE A 121 -11.60 -5.70 -6.70
N LYS A 122 -12.09 -4.52 -7.07
CA LYS A 122 -13.21 -3.87 -6.38
C LYS A 122 -14.46 -4.73 -6.44
N THR A 123 -14.75 -5.32 -7.59
CA THR A 123 -15.90 -6.23 -7.76
C THR A 123 -15.74 -7.48 -6.89
N ASP A 124 -14.56 -8.09 -6.89
CA ASP A 124 -14.28 -9.29 -6.12
C ASP A 124 -14.35 -9.05 -4.60
N ALA A 125 -13.71 -7.98 -4.12
CA ALA A 125 -13.63 -7.66 -2.70
C ALA A 125 -14.99 -7.34 -2.07
N THR A 126 -16.00 -6.98 -2.87
CA THR A 126 -17.38 -6.76 -2.39
C THR A 126 -18.18 -8.04 -2.21
N LYS A 127 -17.68 -9.20 -2.65
CA LYS A 127 -18.35 -10.50 -2.47
C LYS A 127 -18.33 -10.96 -1.02
N LEU A 128 -17.31 -10.56 -0.25
CA LEU A 128 -17.23 -10.87 1.17
C LEU A 128 -17.87 -9.76 2.01
N PRO A 129 -18.68 -10.11 3.02
CA PRO A 129 -19.26 -9.13 3.93
C PRO A 129 -18.18 -8.34 4.71
N PRO A 130 -18.37 -7.02 4.92
CA PRO A 130 -17.41 -6.18 5.66
C PRO A 130 -17.10 -6.66 7.09
N ASP A 131 -18.08 -7.26 7.78
CA ASP A 131 -17.90 -7.81 9.12
C ASP A 131 -16.92 -8.99 9.14
N ILE A 132 -16.89 -9.78 8.06
CA ILE A 132 -15.94 -10.88 7.90
C ILE A 132 -14.56 -10.35 7.53
N THR A 133 -14.48 -9.40 6.61
CA THR A 133 -13.17 -8.88 6.17
C THR A 133 -12.49 -8.07 7.27
N SER A 134 -13.24 -7.28 8.05
CA SER A 134 -12.72 -6.53 9.20
C SER A 134 -12.17 -7.45 10.30
N ARG A 135 -12.80 -8.59 10.58
CA ARG A 135 -12.28 -9.57 11.56
C ARG A 135 -10.97 -10.23 11.14
N ASN A 136 -10.68 -10.26 9.84
CA ASN A 136 -9.48 -10.86 9.28
C ASN A 136 -8.47 -9.80 8.81
N SER A 137 -8.59 -8.56 9.28
CA SER A 137 -7.70 -7.46 8.88
C SER A 137 -6.29 -7.64 9.46
N LEU A 138 -5.40 -8.30 8.73
CA LEU A 138 -4.01 -8.49 9.17
C LEU A 138 -3.21 -7.19 9.25
N GLY A 139 -3.57 -6.20 8.43
CA GLY A 139 -2.89 -4.90 8.39
C GLY A 139 -2.89 -4.17 9.74
N VAL A 140 -3.92 -4.35 10.57
CA VAL A 140 -3.96 -3.72 11.91
C VAL A 140 -2.80 -4.17 12.81
N LEU A 141 -2.23 -5.36 12.58
CA LEU A 141 -1.11 -5.86 13.39
C LEU A 141 0.18 -5.07 13.18
N THR A 142 0.33 -4.38 12.04
CA THR A 142 1.49 -3.50 11.76
C THR A 142 1.52 -2.30 12.71
N THR A 143 0.38 -1.98 13.33
CA THR A 143 0.19 -0.85 14.26
C THR A 143 0.67 -1.15 15.68
N LEU A 144 0.86 -2.44 16.03
CA LEU A 144 1.27 -2.90 17.34
C LEU A 144 2.67 -2.38 17.73
N PRO A 145 2.99 -2.35 19.05
CA PRO A 145 4.36 -2.15 19.51
C PRO A 145 5.33 -3.11 18.82
N ARG A 146 6.51 -2.63 18.42
CA ARG A 146 7.41 -3.38 17.51
C ARG A 146 7.80 -4.78 18.02
N LYS A 147 7.94 -4.96 19.33
CA LYS A 147 8.21 -6.27 19.95
C LYS A 147 7.03 -7.24 19.81
N GLU A 148 5.81 -6.73 20.00
CA GLU A 148 4.58 -7.52 19.85
C GLU A 148 4.32 -7.85 18.39
N TRP A 149 4.55 -6.90 17.48
CA TRP A 149 4.46 -7.14 16.05
C TRP A 149 5.47 -8.21 15.59
N ALA A 150 6.72 -8.15 16.06
CA ALA A 150 7.73 -9.18 15.77
C ALA A 150 7.26 -10.58 16.20
N ALA A 151 6.70 -10.71 17.41
CA ALA A 151 6.20 -11.97 17.91
C ALA A 151 4.97 -12.47 17.12
N ALA A 152 4.01 -11.58 16.84
CA ALA A 152 2.80 -11.90 16.09
C ALA A 152 3.12 -12.32 14.65
N ARG A 153 3.97 -11.57 13.94
CA ARG A 153 4.41 -11.91 12.57
C ARG A 153 5.09 -13.28 12.53
N ASN A 154 6.02 -13.54 13.46
CA ASN A 154 6.72 -14.84 13.51
C ASN A 154 5.76 -16.00 13.78
N LEU A 155 4.79 -15.82 14.67
CA LEU A 155 3.75 -16.82 14.91
C LEU A 155 2.94 -17.10 13.63
N LEU A 156 2.47 -16.05 12.95
CA LEU A 156 1.67 -16.17 11.72
C LEU A 156 2.43 -16.88 10.60
N VAL A 157 3.69 -16.53 10.38
CA VAL A 157 4.59 -17.17 9.40
C VAL A 157 4.79 -18.65 9.75
N SER A 158 5.11 -18.95 11.00
CA SER A 158 5.36 -20.34 11.45
C SER A 158 4.12 -21.25 11.43
N THR A 159 2.92 -20.68 11.42
CA THR A 159 1.67 -21.44 11.50
C THR A 159 1.23 -21.98 10.13
N SER A 160 1.65 -21.36 9.03
CA SER A 160 1.20 -21.73 7.69
C SER A 160 2.17 -21.26 6.60
N GLN A 161 2.56 -22.20 5.73
CA GLN A 161 3.31 -21.88 4.50
C GLN A 161 2.60 -20.83 3.64
N HIS A 162 1.26 -20.85 3.64
CA HIS A 162 0.47 -19.87 2.89
C HIS A 162 0.67 -18.45 3.44
N ASN A 163 0.75 -18.30 4.76
CA ASN A 163 1.01 -17.01 5.38
C ASN A 163 2.44 -16.54 5.10
N GLU A 164 3.42 -17.44 5.17
CA GLU A 164 4.80 -17.14 4.80
C GLU A 164 4.88 -16.57 3.38
N THR A 165 4.31 -17.28 2.40
CA THR A 165 4.27 -16.80 1.01
C THR A 165 3.48 -15.49 0.87
N ALA A 166 2.39 -15.29 1.61
CA ALA A 166 1.66 -14.02 1.58
C ALA A 166 2.51 -12.85 2.09
N PHE A 167 3.28 -13.06 3.16
CA PHE A 167 4.21 -12.04 3.67
C PHE A 167 5.35 -11.76 2.68
N GLU A 168 5.91 -12.78 2.02
CA GLU A 168 6.91 -12.58 0.97
C GLU A 168 6.38 -11.70 -0.17
N VAL A 169 5.13 -11.95 -0.60
CA VAL A 169 4.47 -11.11 -1.63
C VAL A 169 4.28 -9.68 -1.13
N ILE A 170 3.90 -9.46 0.12
CA ILE A 170 3.71 -8.11 0.66
C ILE A 170 5.05 -7.38 0.79
N ASP A 171 6.05 -8.03 1.36
CA ASP A 171 7.34 -7.42 1.66
C ASP A 171 8.18 -7.15 0.41
N GLY A 172 8.01 -7.95 -0.65
CA GLY A 172 8.64 -7.77 -1.96
C GLY A 172 7.85 -6.91 -2.94
N ALA A 173 6.77 -6.24 -2.51
CA ALA A 173 5.99 -5.38 -3.38
C ALA A 173 6.74 -4.06 -3.68
N LEU A 174 6.60 -3.54 -4.91
CA LEU A 174 7.11 -2.21 -5.24
C LEU A 174 6.52 -1.16 -4.29
N PHE A 175 5.22 -1.23 -4.08
CA PHE A 175 4.47 -0.44 -3.10
C PHE A 175 3.10 -1.08 -2.87
N VAL A 176 2.40 -0.61 -1.83
CA VAL A 176 1.02 -0.99 -1.53
C VAL A 176 0.08 0.14 -1.94
N LEU A 177 -0.87 -0.15 -2.82
CA LEU A 177 -1.99 0.73 -3.16
C LEU A 177 -3.17 0.38 -2.26
N VAL A 178 -3.67 1.35 -1.49
CA VAL A 178 -4.89 1.18 -0.69
C VAL A 178 -6.05 1.85 -1.42
N ILE A 179 -7.10 1.09 -1.70
CA ILE A 179 -8.36 1.60 -2.22
C ILE A 179 -9.37 1.55 -1.08
N ASP A 180 -9.70 2.73 -0.56
CA ASP A 180 -10.50 2.88 0.64
C ASP A 180 -11.97 3.21 0.30
N ASP A 181 -12.93 2.75 1.09
CA ASP A 181 -14.35 3.07 0.90
C ASP A 181 -14.80 4.30 1.71
N VAL A 182 -13.88 4.87 2.50
CA VAL A 182 -14.10 6.09 3.27
C VAL A 182 -14.12 7.30 2.36
N LYS A 183 -15.15 8.14 2.52
CA LYS A 183 -15.27 9.45 1.87
C LYS A 183 -15.19 10.55 2.93
N PRO A 184 -13.99 11.13 3.16
CA PRO A 184 -13.83 12.22 4.11
C PRO A 184 -14.71 13.42 3.77
N LYS A 185 -15.31 14.05 4.78
CA LYS A 185 -16.18 15.22 4.60
C LYS A 185 -15.40 16.53 4.48
N ASP A 186 -14.24 16.58 5.13
CA ASP A 186 -13.36 17.74 5.15
C ASP A 186 -11.88 17.31 5.19
N ILE A 187 -11.00 18.32 5.18
CA ILE A 187 -9.55 18.09 5.20
C ILE A 187 -9.06 17.49 6.53
N HIS A 188 -9.78 17.68 7.64
CA HIS A 188 -9.41 17.12 8.94
C HIS A 188 -9.70 15.62 8.97
N GLU A 189 -10.87 15.19 8.51
CA GLU A 189 -11.20 13.78 8.33
C GLU A 189 -10.26 13.13 7.31
N ALA A 190 -9.91 13.82 6.22
CA ALA A 190 -8.98 13.29 5.22
C ALA A 190 -7.57 13.11 5.80
N ALA A 191 -7.08 14.09 6.56
CA ALA A 191 -5.80 14.01 7.24
C ALA A 191 -5.75 12.88 8.28
N ALA A 192 -6.81 12.73 9.08
CA ALA A 192 -6.90 11.64 10.05
C ALA A 192 -6.90 10.27 9.35
N ASN A 193 -7.68 10.11 8.27
CA ASN A 193 -7.73 8.87 7.50
C ASN A 193 -6.38 8.52 6.88
N MET A 194 -5.65 9.51 6.34
CA MET A 194 -4.31 9.29 5.77
C MET A 194 -3.23 9.01 6.82
N LEU A 195 -3.41 9.49 8.05
CA LEU A 195 -2.42 9.32 9.12
C LEU A 195 -2.53 7.96 9.82
N HIS A 196 -3.75 7.49 10.08
CA HIS A 196 -3.97 6.29 10.89
C HIS A 196 -5.21 5.48 10.50
N GLY A 197 -5.81 5.74 9.33
CA GLY A 197 -7.10 5.17 8.94
C GLY A 197 -8.27 5.72 9.77
N THR A 198 -9.47 5.20 9.53
CA THR A 198 -10.66 5.61 10.28
C THR A 198 -10.86 4.76 11.53
N TYR A 199 -11.46 5.34 12.57
CA TYR A 199 -11.94 4.63 13.77
C TYR A 199 -13.47 4.49 13.76
N ASP A 200 -14.12 4.85 12.65
CA ASP A 200 -15.57 4.75 12.48
C ASP A 200 -16.00 3.27 12.50
N LEU A 201 -16.92 2.96 13.42
CA LEU A 201 -17.49 1.62 13.58
C LEU A 201 -18.88 1.62 12.95
N ARG A 202 -19.08 0.73 11.98
CA ARG A 202 -20.38 0.50 11.34
C ARG A 202 -20.99 -0.77 11.89
N SER A 203 -22.30 -0.76 12.12
CA SER A 203 -23.03 -1.95 12.56
C SER A 203 -23.82 -2.55 11.42
N ARG A 204 -23.84 -3.88 11.32
CA ARG A 204 -24.85 -4.60 10.56
C ARG A 204 -25.84 -5.21 11.55
N ASP A 205 -27.07 -4.73 11.52
CA ASP A 205 -28.17 -5.21 12.36
C ASP A 205 -28.00 -5.00 13.88
N ASP A 206 -27.28 -3.95 14.31
CA ASP A 206 -27.03 -3.56 15.72
C ASP A 206 -26.36 -4.63 16.61
N LEU A 207 -25.77 -5.67 16.00
CA LEU A 207 -25.23 -6.84 16.72
C LEU A 207 -23.71 -6.99 16.59
N ILE A 208 -23.13 -6.55 15.48
CA ILE A 208 -21.69 -6.67 15.20
C ILE A 208 -21.20 -5.37 14.60
N ASP A 209 -20.35 -4.68 15.36
CA ASP A 209 -19.62 -3.51 14.89
C ASP A 209 -18.35 -3.95 14.15
N TYR A 210 -18.09 -3.32 13.01
CA TYR A 210 -16.89 -3.50 12.21
C TYR A 210 -16.31 -2.16 11.80
N GLN A 211 -14.98 -2.09 11.64
CA GLN A 211 -14.30 -0.86 11.26
C GLN A 211 -14.58 -0.53 9.79
N ALA A 212 -14.95 0.71 9.51
CA ALA A 212 -15.01 1.23 8.15
C ALA A 212 -13.59 1.35 7.56
N GLY A 213 -13.45 1.26 6.24
CA GLY A 213 -12.17 1.43 5.58
C GLY A 213 -11.16 0.30 5.76
N SER A 214 -10.01 0.48 5.11
CA SER A 214 -8.92 -0.50 5.12
C SER A 214 -7.90 -0.19 6.22
N CYS A 215 -7.51 -1.22 6.98
CA CYS A 215 -6.47 -1.14 8.00
C CYS A 215 -5.10 -1.43 7.36
N CYS A 216 -4.17 -0.49 7.45
CA CYS A 216 -2.80 -0.61 6.92
C CYS A 216 -1.73 -0.22 7.95
#